data_AF-A0A2A3DVX9-F1
#
_entry.id   AF-A0A2A3DVX9-F1
#
_cell.length_a   1.000
_cell.length_b   1.000
_cell.length_c   1.000
_cell.angle_alpha   90.00
_cell.angle_beta   90.00
_cell.angle_gamma   90.00
#
_symmetry.space_group_name_H-M   'P 1'
#
loop_
_entity.id
_entity.type
_entity.pdbx_description
1 polymer ?
#
loop_
_entity_poly.entity_id
_entity_poly.type
_entity_poly.pdbx_seq_one_letter_code
_entity_poly.pdbx_strand_id
1 'polypeptide(L)'
;MLRGLYDWTLSLAARKSAEWWLAFIAFVESSVFFIPADVLFLPMALARPERSYRYALIATAASVLGGIAGWLIGYYAYDTIARPMLEHFGGLATFEKWQSSGAELMLVLLVTSGAAHLPPIKVVTILAGALHVNIAVFIVSAIVARGARFLLLAWLLRRYGEEIREFIEKRLGLIVGAGAAALILLYILVRYAHG
;
A
#
# COMPACT_ATOMS: atom_id res chain seq x y z
N MET A 1 25.12 -18.79 -0.62
CA MET A 1 24.79 -17.44 -1.15
C MET A 1 23.48 -16.88 -0.60
N LEU A 2 22.32 -17.55 -0.77
CA LEU A 2 21.01 -17.00 -0.37
C LEU A 2 20.88 -16.67 1.13
N ARG A 3 21.39 -17.53 2.02
CA ARG A 3 21.42 -17.23 3.47
C ARG A 3 22.24 -15.99 3.81
N GLY A 4 23.42 -15.82 3.21
CA GLY A 4 24.25 -14.64 3.41
C GLY A 4 23.61 -13.34 2.92
N LEU A 5 22.87 -13.38 1.81
CA LEU A 5 22.07 -12.24 1.33
C LEU A 5 20.89 -11.94 2.27
N TYR A 6 20.23 -12.97 2.79
CA TYR A 6 19.16 -12.84 3.78
C TYR A 6 19.67 -12.18 5.07
N ASP A 7 20.76 -12.68 5.63
CA ASP A 7 21.38 -12.12 6.85
C ASP A 7 21.85 -10.67 6.62
N TRP A 8 22.41 -10.38 5.44
CA TRP A 8 22.78 -9.02 5.06
C TRP A 8 21.57 -8.09 4.98
N THR A 9 20.46 -8.55 4.40
CA THR A 9 19.20 -7.79 4.31
C THR A 9 18.61 -7.53 5.69
N LEU A 10 18.62 -8.53 6.58
CA LEU A 10 18.23 -8.35 7.99
C LEU A 10 19.13 -7.34 8.70
N SER A 11 20.44 -7.36 8.44
CA SER A 11 21.39 -6.41 9.03
C SER A 11 21.13 -4.95 8.59
N LEU A 12 20.69 -4.76 7.33
CA LEU A 12 20.30 -3.46 6.79
C LEU A 12 18.97 -2.99 7.40
N ALA A 13 17.98 -3.89 7.48
CA ALA A 13 16.68 -3.66 8.10
C ALA A 13 16.81 -3.33 9.60
N ALA A 14 17.87 -3.80 10.24
CA ALA A 14 18.21 -3.50 11.63
C ALA A 14 18.89 -2.12 11.83
N ARG A 15 19.07 -1.29 10.80
CA ARG A 15 19.67 0.05 10.98
C ARG A 15 18.61 1.08 11.37
N LYS A 16 19.00 2.12 12.11
CA LYS A 16 18.11 3.26 12.43
C LYS A 16 17.62 3.98 11.17
N SER A 17 18.43 3.98 10.09
CA SER A 17 18.05 4.54 8.79
C SER A 17 16.94 3.76 8.08
N ALA A 18 16.71 2.49 8.45
CA ALA A 18 15.65 1.69 7.84
C ALA A 18 14.24 2.23 8.16
N GLU A 19 14.06 2.85 9.34
CA GLU A 19 12.81 3.54 9.71
C GLU A 19 12.48 4.70 8.74
N TRP A 20 13.50 5.46 8.30
CA TRP A 20 13.34 6.53 7.33
C TRP A 20 13.02 6.02 5.94
N TRP A 21 13.67 4.95 5.50
CA TRP A 21 13.35 4.29 4.24
C TRP A 21 11.94 3.70 4.24
N LEU A 22 11.51 3.12 5.37
CA LEU A 22 10.14 2.63 5.53
C LEU A 22 9.13 3.76 5.40
N ALA A 23 9.36 4.90 6.06
CA ALA A 23 8.51 6.07 5.93
C ALA A 23 8.47 6.57 4.48
N PHE A 24 9.63 6.75 3.85
CA PHE A 24 9.72 7.22 2.47
C PHE A 24 9.00 6.30 1.49
N ILE A 25 9.24 4.98 1.57
CA ILE A 25 8.61 4.00 0.68
C ILE A 25 7.11 3.95 0.93
N ALA A 26 6.64 3.93 2.18
CA ALA A 26 5.21 3.94 2.49
C ALA A 26 4.49 5.21 2.00
N PHE A 27 5.16 6.36 2.08
CA PHE A 27 4.67 7.60 1.50
C PHE A 27 4.57 7.51 -0.03
N VAL A 28 5.66 7.09 -0.68
CA VAL A 28 5.75 7.01 -2.15
C VAL A 28 4.78 5.96 -2.71
N GLU A 29 4.65 4.82 -2.04
CA GLU A 29 3.69 3.76 -2.36
C GLU A 29 2.27 4.32 -2.37
N SER A 30 1.91 5.03 -1.30
CA SER A 30 0.57 5.58 -1.19
C SER A 30 0.30 6.72 -2.16
N SER A 31 1.34 7.46 -2.56
CA SER A 31 1.18 8.65 -3.40
C SER A 31 1.06 8.27 -4.87
N VAL A 32 2.02 7.50 -5.40
CA VAL A 32 2.19 7.32 -6.85
C VAL A 32 2.73 5.93 -7.25
N PHE A 33 3.64 5.32 -6.48
CA PHE A 33 4.49 4.21 -6.98
C PHE A 33 4.10 2.80 -6.48
N PHE A 34 4.46 1.74 -7.19
CA PHE A 34 3.97 0.36 -6.96
C PHE A 34 4.76 -0.49 -5.96
N ILE A 35 5.76 0.06 -5.27
CA ILE A 35 6.58 -0.73 -4.35
C ILE A 35 5.83 -0.90 -3.03
N PRO A 36 5.46 -2.13 -2.61
CA PRO A 36 4.73 -2.32 -1.36
C PRO A 36 5.62 -2.02 -0.17
N ALA A 37 5.19 -1.16 0.76
CA ALA A 37 5.92 -0.88 2.00
C ALA A 37 6.11 -2.15 2.85
N ASP A 38 5.22 -3.13 2.69
CA ASP A 38 5.32 -4.44 3.32
C ASP A 38 6.66 -5.14 3.03
N VAL A 39 7.26 -4.91 1.85
CA VAL A 39 8.56 -5.49 1.47
C VAL A 39 9.67 -5.08 2.42
N LEU A 40 9.61 -3.86 2.96
CA LEU A 40 10.59 -3.37 3.93
C LEU A 40 10.10 -3.56 5.38
N PHE A 41 8.80 -3.39 5.63
CA PHE A 41 8.22 -3.56 6.96
C PHE A 41 8.39 -4.98 7.50
N LEU A 42 8.12 -6.02 6.69
CA LEU A 42 8.18 -7.41 7.12
C LEU A 42 9.57 -7.84 7.63
N PRO A 43 10.68 -7.65 6.87
CA PRO A 43 12.01 -8.01 7.35
C PRO A 43 12.45 -7.15 8.54
N MET A 44 12.04 -5.88 8.63
CA MET A 44 12.33 -5.04 9.80
C MET A 44 11.63 -5.56 11.05
N ALA A 45 10.34 -5.90 10.94
CA ALA A 45 9.55 -6.44 12.04
C ALA A 45 10.01 -7.84 12.45
N LEU A 46 10.48 -8.68 11.52
CA LEU A 46 11.10 -9.97 11.84
C LEU A 46 12.49 -9.83 12.47
N ALA A 47 13.29 -8.85 12.05
CA ALA A 47 14.61 -8.59 12.62
C ALA A 47 14.54 -8.05 14.05
N ARG A 48 13.51 -7.24 14.37
CA ARG A 48 13.26 -6.70 15.71
C ARG A 48 11.76 -6.68 16.04
N PRO A 49 11.18 -7.84 16.43
CA PRO A 49 9.76 -7.98 16.75
C PRO A 49 9.25 -7.02 17.82
N GLU A 50 10.12 -6.62 18.74
CA GLU A 50 9.85 -5.72 19.86
C GLU A 50 9.51 -4.30 19.38
N ARG A 51 9.99 -3.94 18.18
CA ARG A 51 9.76 -2.65 17.53
C ARG A 51 8.68 -2.70 16.45
N SER A 52 8.04 -3.84 16.22
CA SER A 52 7.08 -4.02 15.12
C SER A 52 5.96 -2.98 15.14
N TYR A 53 5.40 -2.66 16.32
CA TYR A 53 4.37 -1.62 16.46
C TYR A 53 4.87 -0.23 16.10
N ARG A 54 6.12 0.10 16.46
CA ARG A 54 6.73 1.39 16.10
C ARG A 54 6.86 1.49 14.58
N TYR A 55 7.32 0.44 13.91
CA TYR A 55 7.40 0.41 12.45
C TYR A 55 6.02 0.52 11.81
N ALA A 56 5.00 -0.13 12.37
CA ALA A 56 3.62 -0.04 11.88
C ALA A 56 3.05 1.37 12.01
N LEU A 57 3.31 2.07 13.12
CA LEU A 57 2.90 3.45 13.30
C LEU A 57 3.59 4.39 12.31
N ILE A 58 4.91 4.22 12.09
CA ILE A 58 5.67 5.00 11.10
C ILE A 58 5.12 4.77 9.70
N ALA A 59 4.94 3.49 9.30
CA ALA A 59 4.40 3.13 8.01
C ALA A 59 2.97 3.69 7.83
N THR A 60 2.13 3.60 8.85
CA THR A 60 0.77 4.15 8.83
C THR A 60 0.79 5.66 8.64
N ALA A 61 1.56 6.40 9.45
CA ALA A 61 1.63 7.85 9.37
C ALA A 61 2.15 8.31 8.00
N ALA A 62 3.24 7.72 7.52
CA ALA A 62 3.80 8.06 6.22
C ALA A 62 2.88 7.67 5.06
N SER A 63 2.21 6.52 5.16
CA SER A 63 1.21 6.08 4.18
C SER A 63 0.03 7.04 4.14
N VAL A 64 -0.52 7.47 5.28
CA VAL A 64 -1.63 8.44 5.34
C VAL A 64 -1.20 9.78 4.71
N LEU A 65 0.00 10.26 5.00
CA LEU A 65 0.54 11.47 4.36
C LEU A 65 0.65 11.31 2.85
N GLY A 66 1.11 10.16 2.36
CA GLY A 66 1.13 9.88 0.93
C GLY A 66 -0.27 9.76 0.32
N GLY A 67 -1.25 9.28 1.11
CA GLY A 67 -2.65 9.22 0.72
C GLY A 67 -3.25 10.62 0.57
N ILE A 68 -2.91 11.53 1.48
CA ILE A 68 -3.28 12.95 1.37
C ILE A 68 -2.67 13.56 0.10
N ALA A 69 -1.41 13.25 -0.22
CA ALA A 69 -0.79 13.71 -1.47
C ALA A 69 -1.54 13.18 -2.70
N GLY A 70 -1.91 11.90 -2.72
CA GLY A 70 -2.73 11.31 -3.79
C GLY A 70 -4.13 11.92 -3.89
N TRP A 71 -4.76 12.22 -2.76
CA TRP A 71 -6.04 12.92 -2.69
C TRP A 71 -5.93 14.34 -3.26
N LEU A 72 -4.87 15.08 -2.91
CA LEU A 72 -4.61 16.41 -3.48
C LEU A 72 -4.37 16.35 -4.99
N ILE A 73 -3.61 15.37 -5.47
CA ILE A 73 -3.43 15.14 -6.91
C ILE A 73 -4.79 14.94 -7.58
N GLY A 74 -5.65 14.09 -7.02
CA GLY A 74 -7.00 13.87 -7.55
C GLY A 74 -7.88 15.11 -7.54
N TYR A 75 -7.82 15.88 -6.45
CA TYR A 75 -8.57 17.13 -6.28
C TYR A 75 -8.22 18.15 -7.36
N TYR A 76 -6.93 18.43 -7.56
CA TYR A 76 -6.49 19.39 -8.58
C TYR A 76 -6.62 18.84 -10.01
N ALA A 77 -6.41 17.54 -10.20
CA ALA A 77 -6.55 16.90 -11.50
C ALA A 77 -8.01 16.86 -11.99
N TYR A 78 -8.99 16.97 -11.09
CA TYR A 78 -10.40 16.96 -11.46
C TYR A 78 -10.75 18.11 -12.40
N ASP A 79 -10.50 19.35 -11.99
CA ASP A 79 -10.87 20.51 -12.81
C ASP A 79 -10.02 20.60 -14.09
N THR A 80 -8.77 20.15 -14.06
CA THR A 80 -7.87 20.26 -15.22
C THR A 80 -8.00 19.13 -16.24
N ILE A 81 -8.40 17.92 -15.82
CA ILE A 81 -8.39 16.72 -16.67
C ILE A 81 -9.75 16.02 -16.64
N ALA A 82 -10.27 15.69 -15.45
CA ALA A 82 -11.46 14.85 -15.36
C ALA A 82 -12.74 15.56 -15.82
N ARG A 83 -12.95 16.81 -15.42
CA ARG A 83 -14.10 17.64 -15.81
C ARG A 83 -14.21 17.82 -17.33
N PRO A 84 -13.17 18.28 -18.06
CA PRO A 84 -13.28 18.43 -19.52
C PRO A 84 -13.46 17.09 -20.24
N MET A 85 -12.89 16.00 -19.75
CA MET A 85 -13.16 14.66 -20.30
C MET A 85 -14.62 14.23 -20.05
N LEU A 86 -15.14 14.39 -18.83
CA LEU A 86 -16.50 14.03 -18.48
C LEU A 86 -17.55 14.88 -19.21
N GLU A 87 -17.26 16.15 -19.47
CA GLU A 87 -18.06 17.03 -20.34
C GLU A 87 -18.06 16.53 -21.79
N HIS A 88 -16.89 16.18 -22.32
CA HIS A 88 -16.75 15.68 -23.69
C HIS A 88 -17.48 14.34 -23.93
N PHE A 89 -17.46 13.44 -22.94
CA PHE A 89 -18.12 12.13 -23.02
C PHE A 89 -19.56 12.12 -22.47
N GLY A 90 -20.11 13.27 -22.03
CA GLY A 90 -21.48 13.38 -21.51
C GLY A 90 -21.72 12.71 -20.14
N GLY A 91 -20.66 12.38 -19.40
CA GLY A 91 -20.71 11.69 -18.11
C GLY A 91 -20.85 12.63 -16.89
N LEU A 92 -20.81 13.94 -17.09
CA LEU A 92 -20.73 14.94 -16.02
C LEU A 92 -21.92 14.86 -15.03
N ALA A 93 -23.16 14.82 -15.53
CA ALA A 93 -24.36 14.79 -14.68
C ALA A 93 -24.45 13.52 -13.81
N THR A 94 -23.97 12.39 -14.33
CA THR A 94 -23.88 11.13 -13.57
C THR A 94 -22.82 11.26 -12.48
N PHE A 95 -21.67 11.85 -12.79
CA PHE A 95 -20.61 12.07 -11.83
C PHE A 95 -21.01 13.04 -10.71
N GLU A 96 -21.74 14.12 -11.01
CA GLU A 96 -22.26 15.07 -10.02
C GLU A 96 -23.30 14.42 -9.08
N LYS A 97 -24.17 13.53 -9.61
CA LYS A 97 -25.05 12.71 -8.76
C LYS A 97 -24.26 11.81 -7.80
N TRP A 98 -23.15 11.23 -8.26
CA TRP A 98 -22.28 10.42 -7.40
C TRP A 98 -21.56 11.26 -6.35
N GLN A 99 -21.13 12.47 -6.71
CA GLN A 99 -20.56 13.45 -5.78
C GLN A 99 -21.54 13.80 -4.67
N SER A 100 -22.83 14.00 -4.98
CA SER A 100 -23.88 14.27 -3.98
C SER A 100 -24.20 13.09 -3.06
N SER A 101 -23.94 11.85 -3.51
CA SER A 101 -24.15 10.60 -2.73
C SER A 101 -22.89 10.13 -1.99
N GLY A 102 -21.79 10.87 -2.11
CA GLY A 102 -20.41 10.39 -2.00
C GLY A 102 -19.92 9.86 -0.65
N ALA A 103 -20.71 9.93 0.43
CA ALA A 103 -20.25 9.47 1.75
C ALA A 103 -20.24 7.94 1.90
N GLU A 104 -21.31 7.27 1.47
CA GLU A 104 -21.46 5.81 1.66
C GLU A 104 -20.61 4.99 0.69
N LEU A 105 -20.61 5.37 -0.59
CA LEU A 105 -19.84 4.66 -1.61
C LEU A 105 -18.33 4.71 -1.34
N MET A 106 -17.85 5.83 -0.77
CA MET A 106 -16.44 6.01 -0.46
C MET A 106 -15.99 5.33 0.83
N LEU A 107 -16.85 5.26 1.86
CA LEU A 107 -16.62 4.42 3.04
C LEU A 107 -16.46 2.96 2.63
N VAL A 108 -17.34 2.47 1.75
CA VAL A 108 -17.25 1.11 1.20
C VAL A 108 -15.98 0.93 0.38
N LEU A 109 -15.64 1.85 -0.54
CA LEU A 109 -14.43 1.71 -1.38
C LEU A 109 -13.11 1.85 -0.61
N LEU A 110 -13.01 2.72 0.41
CA LEU A 110 -11.81 2.85 1.25
C LEU A 110 -11.61 1.64 2.15
N VAL A 111 -12.68 1.17 2.81
CA VAL A 111 -12.62 0.01 3.70
C VAL A 111 -12.35 -1.27 2.91
N THR A 112 -13.06 -1.48 1.79
CA THR A 112 -12.85 -2.67 0.95
C THR A 112 -11.51 -2.65 0.22
N SER A 113 -11.01 -1.51 -0.25
CA SER A 113 -9.69 -1.45 -0.89
C SER A 113 -8.54 -1.64 0.11
N GLY A 114 -8.65 -1.05 1.31
CA GLY A 114 -7.67 -1.24 2.37
C GLY A 114 -7.61 -2.67 2.90
N ALA A 115 -8.75 -3.36 2.98
CA ALA A 115 -8.86 -4.74 3.44
C ALA A 115 -8.57 -5.80 2.35
N ALA A 116 -8.97 -5.56 1.10
CA ALA A 116 -8.99 -6.60 0.06
C ALA A 116 -7.94 -6.44 -1.04
N HIS A 117 -7.24 -5.29 -1.18
CA HIS A 117 -6.25 -5.09 -2.27
C HIS A 117 -6.82 -5.27 -3.70
N LEU A 118 -8.15 -5.29 -3.86
CA LEU A 118 -8.81 -5.79 -5.07
C LEU A 118 -9.17 -4.71 -6.12
N PRO A 119 -9.19 -3.40 -5.78
CA PRO A 119 -8.83 -2.32 -6.71
C PRO A 119 -7.50 -1.67 -6.29
N PRO A 120 -6.70 -1.08 -7.19
CA PRO A 120 -5.51 -0.35 -6.79
C PRO A 120 -5.92 0.78 -5.85
N ILE A 121 -5.57 0.69 -4.57
CA ILE A 121 -5.91 1.66 -3.49
C ILE A 121 -5.65 3.12 -3.92
N LYS A 122 -4.71 3.33 -4.83
CA LYS A 122 -4.36 4.62 -5.44
C LYS A 122 -5.46 5.19 -6.31
N VAL A 123 -6.12 4.37 -7.13
CA VAL A 123 -7.25 4.79 -7.96
C VAL A 123 -8.37 5.28 -7.05
N VAL A 124 -8.64 4.57 -5.96
CA VAL A 124 -9.63 5.00 -4.96
C VAL A 124 -9.22 6.32 -4.28
N THR A 125 -7.93 6.50 -3.98
CA THR A 125 -7.41 7.72 -3.34
C THR A 125 -7.47 8.94 -4.26
N ILE A 126 -7.09 8.78 -5.52
CA ILE A 126 -7.16 9.84 -6.55
C ILE A 126 -8.63 10.15 -6.88
N LEU A 127 -9.48 9.13 -7.02
CA LEU A 127 -10.92 9.32 -7.22
C LEU A 127 -11.58 10.02 -6.03
N ALA A 128 -11.17 9.72 -4.80
CA ALA A 128 -11.65 10.41 -3.60
C ALA A 128 -11.32 11.90 -3.62
N GLY A 129 -10.13 12.25 -4.10
CA GLY A 129 -9.72 13.62 -4.37
C GLY A 129 -10.59 14.27 -5.45
N ALA A 130 -10.76 13.59 -6.58
CA ALA A 130 -11.52 14.09 -7.70
C ALA A 130 -13.00 14.32 -7.38
N LEU A 131 -13.58 13.45 -6.55
CA LEU A 131 -14.94 13.59 -6.03
C LEU A 131 -15.08 14.65 -4.93
N HIS A 132 -14.01 15.37 -4.57
CA HIS A 132 -14.01 16.42 -3.53
C HIS A 132 -14.48 15.93 -2.17
N VAL A 133 -14.19 14.67 -1.83
CA VAL A 133 -14.67 14.11 -0.58
C VAL A 133 -13.95 14.73 0.61
N ASN A 134 -14.70 14.98 1.68
CA ASN A 134 -14.20 15.60 2.89
C ASN A 134 -12.89 14.94 3.35
N ILE A 135 -11.81 15.73 3.34
CA ILE A 135 -10.47 15.27 3.64
C ILE A 135 -10.34 14.67 5.05
N ALA A 136 -11.13 15.14 6.03
CA ALA A 136 -11.12 14.58 7.37
C ALA A 136 -11.68 13.15 7.39
N VAL A 137 -12.77 12.88 6.65
CA VAL A 137 -13.33 11.53 6.51
C VAL A 137 -12.32 10.62 5.83
N PHE A 138 -11.70 11.09 4.74
CA PHE A 138 -10.64 10.33 4.05
C PHE A 138 -9.49 9.97 5.00
N ILE A 139 -8.97 10.94 5.77
CA ILE A 139 -7.85 10.72 6.70
C ILE A 139 -8.24 9.70 7.77
N VAL A 140 -9.41 9.85 8.39
CA VAL A 140 -9.88 8.91 9.44
C VAL A 140 -10.03 7.50 8.87
N SER A 141 -10.69 7.36 7.71
CA SER A 141 -10.83 6.07 7.04
C SER A 141 -9.49 5.47 6.63
N ALA A 142 -8.54 6.28 6.14
CA ALA A 142 -7.20 5.82 5.77
C ALA A 142 -6.40 5.36 6.99
N ILE A 143 -6.47 6.09 8.12
CA ILE A 143 -5.85 5.68 9.39
C ILE A 143 -6.42 4.35 9.85
N VAL A 144 -7.74 4.19 9.85
CA VAL A 144 -8.39 2.95 10.30
C VAL A 144 -8.02 1.79 9.39
N ALA A 145 -8.20 1.91 8.07
CA ALA A 145 -7.97 0.82 7.13
C ALA A 145 -6.49 0.41 7.08
N ARG A 146 -5.57 1.38 6.99
CA ARG A 146 -4.13 1.11 6.83
C ARG A 146 -3.46 0.82 8.16
N GLY A 147 -3.83 1.57 9.19
CA GLY A 147 -3.37 1.35 10.56
C GLY A 147 -3.77 -0.03 11.05
N ALA A 148 -5.03 -0.47 10.83
CA ALA A 148 -5.46 -1.81 11.20
C ALA A 148 -4.58 -2.89 10.54
N ARG A 149 -4.32 -2.78 9.23
CA ARG A 149 -3.45 -3.73 8.51
C ARG A 149 -2.03 -3.78 9.10
N PHE A 150 -1.34 -2.64 9.19
CA PHE A 150 0.04 -2.62 9.68
C PHE A 150 0.14 -3.04 11.15
N LEU A 151 -0.82 -2.65 11.98
CA LEU A 151 -0.87 -3.05 13.39
C LEU A 151 -1.22 -4.53 13.56
N LEU A 152 -2.12 -5.09 12.75
CA LEU A 152 -2.42 -6.53 12.74
C LEU A 152 -1.18 -7.33 12.32
N LEU A 153 -0.48 -6.90 11.29
CA LEU A 153 0.78 -7.54 10.88
C LEU A 153 1.85 -7.39 11.96
N ALA A 154 2.00 -6.21 12.58
CA ALA A 154 2.92 -6.01 13.68
C ALA A 154 2.61 -6.91 14.88
N TRP A 155 1.33 -7.07 15.21
CA TRP A 155 0.86 -7.96 16.28
C TRP A 155 1.20 -9.42 15.96
N LEU A 156 0.89 -9.87 14.74
CA LEU A 156 1.14 -11.25 14.30
C LEU A 156 2.65 -11.55 14.31
N LEU A 157 3.47 -10.66 13.75
CA LEU A 157 4.92 -10.82 13.71
C LEU A 157 5.57 -10.70 15.09
N ARG A 158 4.99 -9.93 16.00
CA ARG A 158 5.49 -9.88 17.39
C ARG A 158 5.16 -11.15 18.15
N ARG A 159 4.00 -11.76 17.89
CA ARG A 159 3.54 -12.96 18.60
C ARG A 159 4.17 -14.25 18.06
N TYR A 160 4.33 -14.34 16.74
CA TYR A 160 4.76 -15.56 16.03
C TYR A 160 6.08 -15.36 15.25
N GLY A 161 6.81 -14.28 15.50
CA GLY A 161 7.97 -13.89 14.71
C GLY A 161 9.08 -14.94 14.66
N GLU A 162 9.36 -15.62 15.77
CA GLU A 162 10.37 -16.70 15.82
C GLU A 162 9.96 -17.91 14.99
N GLU A 163 8.71 -18.37 15.11
CA GLU A 163 8.17 -19.48 14.31
C GLU A 163 8.17 -19.15 12.81
N ILE A 164 7.74 -17.92 12.46
CA ILE A 164 7.74 -17.42 11.08
C ILE A 164 9.17 -17.33 10.55
N ARG A 165 10.11 -16.86 11.36
CA ARG A 165 11.53 -16.77 10.99
C ARG A 165 12.10 -18.15 10.71
N GLU A 166 11.89 -19.12 11.60
CA GLU A 166 12.35 -20.49 11.39
C GLU A 166 11.72 -21.13 10.15
N PHE A 167 10.42 -20.89 9.92
CA PHE A 167 9.72 -21.36 8.73
C PHE A 167 10.35 -20.79 7.45
N ILE A 168 10.63 -19.48 7.43
CA ILE A 168 11.26 -18.79 6.31
C ILE A 168 12.69 -19.31 6.09
N GLU A 169 13.49 -19.45 7.14
CA GLU A 169 14.89 -19.93 7.04
C GLU A 169 14.98 -21.38 6.53
N LYS A 170 14.05 -22.26 6.95
CA LYS A 170 13.98 -23.65 6.50
C LYS A 170 13.51 -23.77 5.04
N ARG A 171 12.67 -22.85 4.56
CA ARG A 171 12.04 -22.92 3.22
C ARG A 171 12.49 -21.83 2.25
N LEU A 172 13.51 -21.05 2.61
CA LEU A 172 13.96 -19.87 1.86
C LEU A 172 14.20 -20.18 0.37
N GLY A 173 14.87 -21.30 0.08
CA GLY A 173 15.15 -21.72 -1.30
C GLY A 173 13.89 -22.03 -2.11
N LEU A 174 12.88 -22.64 -1.49
CA LEU A 174 11.59 -22.92 -2.14
C LEU A 174 10.78 -21.64 -2.37
N ILE A 175 10.74 -20.74 -1.38
CA ILE A 175 9.99 -19.47 -1.49
C ILE A 175 10.59 -18.59 -2.60
N VAL A 176 11.92 -18.43 -2.61
CA VAL A 176 12.62 -17.66 -3.64
C VAL A 176 12.47 -18.33 -5.01
N GLY A 177 12.58 -19.66 -5.08
CA GLY A 177 12.37 -20.40 -6.33
C GLY A 177 10.96 -20.25 -6.90
N ALA A 178 9.93 -20.36 -6.04
CA ALA A 178 8.54 -20.17 -6.43
C ALA A 178 8.25 -18.72 -6.85
N GLY A 179 8.79 -17.74 -6.13
CA GLY A 179 8.67 -16.32 -6.49
C GLY A 179 9.32 -16.00 -7.84
N ALA A 180 10.52 -16.54 -8.10
CA ALA A 180 11.19 -16.38 -9.38
C ALA A 180 10.40 -17.05 -10.51
N ALA A 181 9.88 -18.27 -10.29
CA ALA A 181 9.03 -18.95 -11.26
C ALA A 181 7.75 -18.17 -11.58
N ALA A 182 7.10 -17.60 -10.56
CA ALA A 182 5.91 -16.76 -10.74
C ALA A 182 6.21 -15.49 -11.53
N LEU A 183 7.34 -14.82 -11.27
CA LEU A 183 7.77 -13.64 -12.03
C LEU A 183 8.08 -13.97 -13.50
N ILE A 184 8.73 -15.11 -13.75
CA ILE A 184 8.99 -15.59 -15.11
C ILE A 184 7.69 -15.92 -15.83
N LEU A 185 6.75 -16.62 -15.17
CA LEU A 185 5.42 -16.91 -15.70
C LEU A 185 4.64 -15.62 -16.00
N LEU A 186 4.66 -14.64 -15.10
CA LEU A 186 4.02 -13.35 -15.30
C LEU A 186 4.63 -12.60 -16.50
N TYR A 187 5.96 -12.58 -16.61
CA TYR A 187 6.65 -12.00 -17.76
C TYR A 187 6.22 -12.67 -19.07
N ILE A 188 6.20 -14.00 -19.12
CA ILE A 188 5.76 -14.77 -20.29
C ILE A 188 4.31 -14.42 -20.65
N LEU A 189 3.40 -14.41 -19.66
CA LEU A 189 1.98 -14.05 -19.84
C LEU A 189 1.81 -12.64 -20.40
N VAL A 190 2.50 -11.64 -19.84
CA VAL A 190 2.44 -10.26 -20.32
C VAL A 190 2.96 -10.16 -21.75
N ARG A 191 4.05 -10.86 -22.06
CA ARG A 191 4.68 -10.88 -23.39
C ARG A 191 3.81 -11.59 -24.44
N TYR A 192 3.02 -12.59 -24.04
CA TYR A 192 2.05 -13.26 -24.91
C TYR A 192 0.72 -12.49 -25.05
N ALA A 193 0.33 -11.71 -24.04
CA ALA A 193 -0.88 -10.88 -24.10
C ALA A 193 -0.70 -9.60 -24.94
N HIS A 194 0.54 -9.16 -25.18
CA HIS A 194 0.89 -7.97 -25.96
C HIS A 194 1.69 -8.30 -27.24
N GLY A 195 1.74 -9.58 -27.65
CA GLY A 195 2.52 -10.07 -28.78
C GLY A 195 1.68 -10.74 -29.85
#